data_AF-A0A538ECP9-F1
#
_entry.id   AF-A0A538ECP9-F1
#
_cell.length_a   1.000
_cell.length_b   1.000
_cell.length_c   1.000
_cell.angle_alpha   90.00
_cell.angle_beta   90.00
_cell.angle_gamma   90.00
#
_symmetry.space_group_name_H-M   'P 1'
#
loop_
_entity.id
_entity.type
_entity.pdbx_description
1 polymer ?
#
loop_
_entity_poly.entity_id
_entity_poly.type
_entity_poly.pdbx_seq_one_letter_code
_entity_poly.pdbx_strand_id
1 'polypeptide(L)'
;MTEFIDSARREIQDRLGQLRDEVKRLERAAAALGDGAARRGPGRPPGSGRTTTTRRRRGGRRRGSGTRAAQAEKLVRENPGITISDLAKRMNIKPNYLYRVLPQLQQDGKVRKRGKEWHPA
;
A
#
# COMPACT_ATOMS: atom_id res chain seq x y z
N MET A 1 15.36 -20.77 -44.35
CA MET A 1 14.14 -21.44 -43.81
C MET A 1 14.38 -21.92 -42.38
N THR A 2 15.55 -22.48 -42.07
CA THR A 2 15.98 -22.87 -40.71
C THR A 2 15.95 -21.72 -39.71
N GLU A 3 16.50 -20.55 -40.06
CA GLU A 3 16.52 -19.36 -39.18
C GLU A 3 15.13 -18.93 -38.67
N PHE A 4 14.09 -19.09 -39.50
CA PHE A 4 12.72 -18.76 -39.13
C PHE A 4 12.15 -19.78 -38.13
N ILE A 5 12.44 -21.06 -38.34
CA ILE A 5 12.01 -22.13 -37.43
C ILE A 5 12.70 -22.00 -36.07
N ASP A 6 13.99 -21.64 -36.06
CA ASP A 6 14.73 -21.44 -34.82
C ASP A 6 14.26 -20.19 -34.07
N SER A 7 13.93 -19.11 -34.78
CA SER A 7 13.31 -17.92 -34.20
C SER A 7 11.93 -18.23 -33.59
N ALA A 8 11.06 -18.94 -34.32
CA ALA A 8 9.74 -19.32 -33.83
C ALA A 8 9.84 -20.25 -32.60
N ARG A 9 10.80 -21.19 -32.61
CA ARG A 9 11.07 -22.07 -31.47
C ARG A 9 11.48 -21.27 -30.24
N ARG A 10 12.33 -20.25 -30.41
CA ARG A 10 12.78 -19.38 -29.31
C ARG A 10 11.64 -18.55 -28.74
N GLU A 11 10.81 -17.96 -29.59
CA GLU A 11 9.64 -17.19 -29.16
C GLU A 11 8.65 -18.05 -28.36
N ILE A 12 8.41 -19.29 -28.80
CA ILE A 12 7.57 -20.26 -28.07
C ILE A 12 8.18 -20.59 -26.71
N GLN A 13 9.50 -20.81 -26.62
CA GLN A 13 10.19 -21.09 -25.37
C GLN A 13 10.11 -19.91 -24.39
N ASP A 14 10.28 -18.69 -24.88
CA ASP A 14 10.17 -17.47 -24.08
C ASP A 14 8.74 -17.29 -23.56
N ARG A 15 7.73 -17.54 -24.41
CA ARG A 15 6.32 -17.48 -24.01
C ARG A 15 5.97 -18.55 -22.99
N LEU A 16 6.51 -19.76 -23.14
CA LEU A 16 6.36 -20.83 -22.15
C LEU A 16 6.99 -20.45 -20.81
N GLY A 17 8.15 -19.77 -20.81
CA GLY A 17 8.78 -19.24 -19.60
C GLY A 17 7.89 -18.23 -18.87
N GLN A 18 7.38 -17.23 -19.61
CA GLN A 18 6.46 -16.23 -19.06
C GLN A 18 5.20 -16.85 -18.45
N LEU A 19 4.63 -17.85 -19.12
CA LEU A 19 3.44 -18.54 -18.63
C LEU A 19 3.73 -19.35 -17.37
N ARG A 20 4.88 -20.02 -17.28
CA ARG A 20 5.30 -20.74 -16.06
C ARG A 20 5.46 -19.81 -14.86
N ASP A 21 6.05 -18.64 -15.07
CA ASP A 21 6.21 -17.64 -14.01
C ASP A 21 4.86 -17.10 -13.53
N GLU A 22 3.93 -16.88 -14.46
CA GLU A 22 2.58 -16.43 -14.12
C GLU A 22 1.79 -17.52 -13.38
N VAL A 23 1.88 -18.78 -13.82
CA VAL A 23 1.29 -19.92 -13.09
C VAL A 23 1.83 -19.99 -11.66
N LYS A 24 3.16 -19.92 -11.48
CA LYS A 24 3.78 -19.95 -10.15
C LYS A 24 3.35 -18.78 -9.28
N ARG A 25 3.12 -17.60 -9.87
CA ARG A 25 2.60 -16.42 -9.15
C ARG A 25 1.16 -16.65 -8.71
N LEU A 26 0.31 -17.15 -9.60
CA LEU A 26 -1.10 -17.44 -9.31
C LEU A 26 -1.24 -18.56 -8.29
N GLU A 27 -0.42 -19.61 -8.35
CA GLU A 27 -0.39 -20.68 -7.34
C GLU A 27 -0.04 -20.14 -5.95
N ARG A 28 0.96 -19.25 -5.85
CA ARG A 28 1.31 -18.60 -4.56
C ARG A 28 0.17 -17.74 -4.03
N ALA A 29 -0.49 -17.00 -4.92
CA ALA A 29 -1.64 -16.19 -4.54
C ALA A 29 -2.82 -17.07 -4.11
N ALA A 30 -3.08 -18.17 -4.82
CA ALA A 30 -4.10 -19.14 -4.49
C ALA A 30 -3.81 -19.83 -3.15
N ALA A 31 -2.58 -20.27 -2.89
CA ALA A 31 -2.19 -20.85 -1.60
C ALA A 31 -2.39 -19.86 -0.44
N ALA A 32 -2.02 -18.59 -0.65
CA ALA A 32 -2.25 -17.54 0.35
C ALA A 32 -3.73 -17.25 0.62
N LEU A 33 -4.63 -17.58 -0.31
CA LEU A 33 -6.08 -17.38 -0.20
C LEU A 33 -6.83 -18.64 0.26
N GLY A 34 -6.35 -19.84 -0.11
CA GLY A 34 -6.98 -21.13 0.15
C GLY A 34 -6.76 -21.66 1.57
N ASP A 35 -5.58 -21.45 2.15
CA ASP A 35 -5.29 -21.83 3.54
C ASP A 35 -5.76 -20.77 4.52
N GLY A 36 -7.08 -20.49 4.53
CA GLY A 36 -7.72 -19.45 5.32
C GLY A 36 -7.16 -19.32 6.75
N ALA A 37 -6.39 -18.25 6.98
CA ALA A 37 -5.95 -17.74 8.28
C ALA A 37 -5.25 -18.72 9.27
N ALA A 38 -3.96 -18.42 9.53
CA ALA A 38 -3.08 -18.91 10.61
C ALA A 38 -2.31 -20.19 10.28
N ARG A 39 -0.98 -20.31 10.47
CA ARG A 39 -0.18 -19.98 11.66
C ARG A 39 1.31 -19.84 11.28
N ARG A 40 1.99 -18.84 11.85
CA ARG A 40 3.45 -18.72 12.09
C ARG A 40 4.36 -19.89 11.61
N GLY A 41 5.33 -19.57 10.75
CA GLY A 41 6.64 -20.26 10.63
C GLY A 41 7.79 -19.36 11.15
N PRO A 42 8.97 -19.92 11.50
CA PRO A 42 9.69 -19.64 12.74
C PRO A 42 10.39 -18.28 12.81
N GLY A 43 10.50 -17.79 14.04
CA GLY A 43 11.07 -16.49 14.40
C GLY A 43 12.48 -16.26 13.88
N ARG A 44 12.69 -15.06 13.36
CA ARG A 44 14.03 -14.46 13.28
C ARG A 44 14.62 -14.44 14.70
N PRO A 45 15.87 -14.91 14.90
CA PRO A 45 16.46 -14.99 16.23
C PRO A 45 16.52 -13.60 16.88
N PRO A 46 16.21 -13.50 18.19
CA PRO A 46 16.35 -12.27 18.94
C PRO A 46 17.85 -12.00 19.15
N GLY A 47 18.43 -10.99 18.51
CA GLY A 47 19.81 -10.62 18.85
C GLY A 47 20.65 -9.81 17.86
N SER A 48 20.27 -9.61 16.60
CA SER A 48 21.10 -8.83 15.67
C SER A 48 20.55 -7.42 15.47
N GLY A 49 20.81 -6.55 16.44
CA GLY A 49 20.46 -5.13 16.38
C GLY A 49 20.74 -4.42 17.69
N ARG A 50 21.99 -4.44 18.15
CA ARG A 50 22.45 -3.61 19.26
C ARG A 50 22.51 -2.16 18.77
N THR A 51 21.61 -1.30 19.26
CA THR A 51 21.85 0.11 19.63
C THR A 51 20.55 0.75 20.17
N THR A 52 20.50 0.87 21.50
CA THR A 52 20.19 2.07 22.29
C THR A 52 18.80 2.76 22.18
N THR A 53 18.05 2.60 23.27
CA THR A 53 17.24 3.62 23.98
C THR A 53 16.00 4.18 23.28
N THR A 54 14.82 3.76 23.75
CA THR A 54 13.87 4.63 24.49
C THR A 54 12.46 4.05 24.44
N ARG A 55 11.96 3.69 25.64
CA ARG A 55 10.56 3.73 26.07
C ARG A 55 9.51 3.03 25.20
N ARG A 56 9.15 1.82 25.65
CA ARG A 56 7.81 1.21 25.48
C ARG A 56 6.71 2.28 25.60
N ARG A 57 6.05 2.60 24.49
CA ARG A 57 4.63 2.97 24.49
C ARG A 57 3.87 1.93 23.66
N ARG A 58 2.92 1.31 24.34
CA ARG A 58 1.96 0.30 23.89
C ARG A 58 1.45 0.54 22.47
N GLY A 59 1.34 -0.55 21.71
CA GLY A 59 0.10 -0.83 20.98
C GLY A 59 -0.09 -0.22 19.59
N GLY A 60 0.50 -0.87 18.59
CA GLY A 60 -0.22 -1.35 17.41
C GLY A 60 -1.06 -0.36 16.59
N ARG A 61 -0.49 0.14 15.50
CA ARG A 61 -1.16 0.08 14.19
C ARG A 61 -0.10 0.15 13.12
N ARG A 62 -0.04 -0.87 12.24
CA ARG A 62 0.77 -0.81 11.02
C ARG A 62 0.41 0.48 10.30
N ARG A 63 1.41 1.27 9.91
CA ARG A 63 1.29 2.52 9.14
C ARG A 63 0.74 2.25 7.72
N GLY A 64 -0.42 1.61 7.61
CA GLY A 64 -1.15 1.35 6.35
C GLY A 64 -1.86 2.61 5.81
N SER A 65 -1.30 3.78 6.10
CA SER A 65 -1.86 5.08 5.76
C SER A 65 -0.92 5.91 4.88
N GLY A 66 0.21 5.39 4.41
CA GLY A 66 1.13 6.18 3.58
C GLY A 66 0.53 6.59 2.24
N THR A 67 -0.02 5.62 1.49
CA THR A 67 -0.53 5.84 0.13
C THR A 67 -1.82 6.67 0.12
N ARG A 68 -2.78 6.33 0.98
CA ARG A 68 -4.05 7.05 1.06
C ARG A 68 -3.91 8.43 1.71
N ALA A 69 -2.98 8.64 2.64
CA ALA A 69 -2.71 9.98 3.16
C ALA A 69 -2.07 10.88 2.11
N ALA A 70 -1.12 10.37 1.33
CA ALA A 70 -0.53 11.11 0.20
C ALA A 70 -1.59 11.46 -0.86
N GLN A 71 -2.52 10.54 -1.14
CA GLN A 71 -3.65 10.80 -2.05
C GLN A 71 -4.59 11.89 -1.49
N ALA A 72 -4.90 11.86 -0.20
CA ALA A 72 -5.73 12.88 0.45
C ALA A 72 -5.05 14.26 0.42
N GLU A 73 -3.75 14.33 0.71
CA GLU A 73 -2.94 15.56 0.61
C GLU A 73 -3.00 16.15 -0.80
N LYS A 74 -2.80 15.31 -1.83
CA LYS A 74 -2.87 15.72 -3.23
C LYS A 74 -4.22 16.34 -3.58
N LEU A 75 -5.32 15.71 -3.15
CA LEU A 75 -6.67 16.22 -3.42
C LEU A 75 -6.97 17.54 -2.71
N VAL A 76 -6.48 17.73 -1.47
CA VAL A 76 -6.61 19.01 -0.74
C VAL A 76 -5.81 20.11 -1.43
N ARG A 77 -4.63 19.78 -1.98
CA ARG A 77 -3.80 20.73 -2.73
C ARG A 77 -4.46 21.15 -4.04
N GLU A 78 -5.05 20.20 -4.76
CA GLU A 78 -5.76 20.46 -6.02
C GLU A 78 -7.10 21.20 -5.80
N ASN A 79 -7.73 21.02 -4.65
CA ASN A 79 -9.05 21.58 -4.33
C ASN A 79 -9.04 22.20 -2.92
N PRO A 80 -8.50 23.42 -2.77
CA PRO A 80 -8.54 24.11 -1.50
C PRO A 80 -10.00 24.37 -1.10
N GLY A 81 -10.35 24.13 0.16
CA GLY A 81 -11.72 24.29 0.65
C GLY A 81 -12.55 23.00 0.59
N ILE A 82 -11.96 21.85 0.20
CA ILE A 82 -12.70 20.60 0.11
C ILE A 82 -13.16 20.10 1.49
N THR A 83 -14.40 19.60 1.55
CA THR A 83 -14.94 18.98 2.77
C THR A 83 -14.49 17.53 2.92
N ILE A 84 -14.55 17.01 4.14
CA ILE A 84 -14.26 15.59 4.42
C ILE A 84 -15.17 14.66 3.61
N SER A 85 -16.44 15.02 3.46
CA SER A 85 -17.43 14.23 2.73
C SER A 85 -17.09 14.13 1.24
N ASP A 86 -16.64 15.23 0.63
CA ASP A 86 -16.33 15.25 -0.80
C ASP A 86 -14.99 14.55 -1.09
N LEU A 87 -14.03 14.69 -0.18
CA LEU A 87 -12.76 13.96 -0.26
C LEU A 87 -12.98 12.44 -0.13
N ALA A 88 -13.91 12.02 0.73
CA ALA A 88 -14.31 10.62 0.87
C ALA A 88 -14.94 10.06 -0.42
N LYS A 89 -15.85 10.81 -1.04
CA LYS A 89 -16.50 10.44 -2.31
C LYS A 89 -15.48 10.27 -3.43
N ARG A 90 -14.58 11.25 -3.61
CA ARG A 90 -13.57 11.25 -4.69
C ARG A 90 -12.54 10.13 -4.55
N MET A 91 -12.16 9.77 -3.32
CA MET A 91 -11.24 8.67 -3.06
C MET A 91 -11.93 7.29 -3.03
N ASN A 92 -13.26 7.27 -3.08
CA ASN A 92 -14.11 6.11 -2.87
C ASN A 92 -13.78 5.39 -1.54
N ILE A 93 -13.72 6.13 -0.44
CA ILE A 93 -13.43 5.62 0.90
C ILE A 93 -14.46 6.11 1.91
N LYS A 94 -14.54 5.44 3.07
CA LYS A 94 -15.42 5.85 4.16
C LYS A 94 -14.89 7.12 4.84
N PRO A 95 -15.74 8.11 5.19
CA PRO A 95 -15.34 9.33 5.91
C PRO A 95 -14.59 9.06 7.23
N ASN A 96 -14.91 7.94 7.91
CA ASN A 96 -14.22 7.50 9.13
C ASN A 96 -12.70 7.36 8.95
N TYR A 97 -12.24 7.02 7.74
CA TYR A 97 -10.81 6.93 7.45
C TYR A 97 -10.15 8.31 7.45
N LEU A 98 -10.82 9.34 6.94
CA LEU A 98 -10.30 10.69 6.85
C LEU A 98 -10.17 11.38 8.20
N TYR A 99 -11.07 11.09 9.15
CA TYR A 99 -10.93 11.57 10.52
C TYR A 99 -9.67 11.05 11.22
N ARG A 100 -9.09 9.94 10.75
CA ARG A 100 -7.84 9.39 11.31
C ARG A 100 -6.59 9.92 10.62
N VAL A 101 -6.72 10.32 9.35
CA VAL A 101 -5.58 10.66 8.50
C VAL A 101 -5.35 12.17 8.43
N LEU A 102 -6.41 12.96 8.31
CA LEU A 102 -6.30 14.42 8.19
C LEU A 102 -5.66 15.08 9.42
N PRO A 103 -5.94 14.67 10.67
CA PRO A 103 -5.21 15.21 11.83
C PRO A 103 -3.72 14.90 11.80
N GLN A 104 -3.31 13.75 11.28
CA GLN A 104 -1.90 13.41 11.12
C GLN A 104 -1.25 14.30 10.06
N LEU A 105 -1.90 14.49 8.91
CA LEU A 105 -1.40 15.38 7.86
C LEU A 105 -1.31 16.85 8.32
N GLN A 106 -2.19 17.26 9.23
CA GLN A 106 -2.14 18.58 9.86
C GLN A 106 -0.95 18.69 10.82
N GLN A 107 -0.70 17.66 11.64
CA GLN A 107 0.49 17.60 12.52
C GLN A 107 1.79 17.61 11.71
N ASP A 108 1.79 16.94 10.56
CA ASP A 108 2.91 16.91 9.63
C ASP A 108 3.07 18.24 8.84
N GLY A 109 2.19 19.22 9.04
CA GLY A 109 2.27 20.55 8.41
C GLY A 109 1.92 20.57 6.93
N LYS A 110 1.13 19.61 6.44
CA LYS A 110 0.77 19.47 5.02
C LYS A 110 -0.59 20.04 4.66
N VAL A 111 -1.52 20.02 5.61
CA VAL A 111 -2.88 20.55 5.45
C VAL A 111 -3.28 21.35 6.69
N ARG A 112 -4.19 22.30 6.51
CA ARG A 112 -4.79 23.10 7.58
C ARG A 112 -6.31 23.02 7.53
N LYS A 113 -6.91 22.87 8.70
CA LYS A 113 -8.36 22.87 8.85
C LYS A 113 -8.87 24.30 9.03
N ARG A 114 -9.82 24.73 8.20
CA ARG A 114 -10.59 25.97 8.37
C ARG A 114 -12.07 25.60 8.49
N GLY A 115 -12.60 25.58 9.70
CA GLY A 115 -13.99 25.14 9.94
C GLY A 115 -14.22 23.68 9.53
N LYS A 116 -15.07 23.46 8.52
CA LYS A 116 -15.36 22.13 7.94
C LYS A 116 -14.50 21.78 6.72
N GLU A 117 -13.72 22.76 6.26
CA GLU A 117 -12.96 22.69 5.02
C GLU A 117 -11.49 22.44 5.30
N TRP A 118 -10.82 21.78 4.35
CA TRP A 118 -9.40 21.51 4.39
C TRP A 118 -8.69 22.30 3.29
N HIS A 119 -7.61 22.95 3.69
CA HIS A 119 -6.73 23.71 2.82
C HIS A 119 -5.32 23.13 2.88
N PRO A 120 -4.49 23.33 1.85
CA PRO A 120 -3.06 23.11 1.98
C PRO A 120 -2.49 24.01 3.10
N ALA A 121 -1.42 23.56 3.76
CA ALA A 121 -0.80 24.26 4.88
C ALA A 121 -0.15 25.60 4.50
#